data_AF-A0A3D2SXG5-F1
#
_entry.id   AF-A0A3D2SXG5-F1
#
_cell.length_a   1.000
_cell.length_b   1.000
_cell.length_c   1.000
_cell.angle_alpha   90.00
_cell.angle_beta   90.00
_cell.angle_gamma   90.00
#
_symmetry.space_group_name_H-M   'P 1'
#
loop_
_entity.id
_entity.type
_entity.pdbx_description
1 polymer ?
#
loop_
_entity_poly.entity_id
_entity_poly.type
_entity_poly.pdbx_seq_one_letter_code
_entity_poly.pdbx_strand_id
1 'polypeptide(L)'
;MIPVERRKTVAVNIDGVVIGGTAPVVVQSMTNTDTADVNGTVTQIRQLADAGSELVRVTVNNDNAARAVPEIVSQLRESGYPTPIVGDFHYNGHLLLKKFPET
;
A
#
# COMPACT_ATOMS: atom_id res chain seq x y z
N MET A 1 -11.38 -21.48 -23.68
CA MET A 1 -10.89 -20.95 -22.39
C MET A 1 -11.16 -22.03 -21.34
N ILE A 2 -10.15 -22.51 -20.63
CA ILE A 2 -10.37 -23.48 -19.53
C ILE A 2 -10.87 -22.68 -18.33
N PRO A 3 -12.03 -23.01 -17.73
CA PRO A 3 -12.48 -22.35 -16.51
C PRO A 3 -11.46 -22.60 -15.41
N VAL A 4 -10.83 -21.55 -14.90
CA VAL A 4 -9.95 -21.65 -13.74
C VAL A 4 -10.82 -21.54 -12.49
N GLU A 5 -10.97 -22.64 -11.77
CA GLU A 5 -11.60 -22.61 -10.46
C GLU A 5 -10.67 -21.93 -9.44
N ARG A 6 -11.12 -20.85 -8.81
CA ARG A 6 -10.34 -20.14 -7.79
C ARG A 6 -10.18 -21.04 -6.56
N ARG A 7 -8.93 -21.16 -6.07
CA ARG A 7 -8.65 -21.84 -4.80
C ARG A 7 -9.44 -21.20 -3.66
N LYS A 8 -10.08 -22.02 -2.82
CA LYS A 8 -10.73 -21.57 -1.58
C LYS A 8 -9.68 -21.10 -0.58
N THR A 9 -9.81 -19.86 -0.12
CA THR A 9 -8.92 -19.25 0.88
C THR A 9 -9.74 -18.50 1.93
N VAL A 10 -9.11 -18.21 3.08
CA VAL A 10 -9.66 -17.26 4.06
C VAL A 10 -9.66 -15.86 3.42
N ALA A 11 -10.70 -15.08 3.72
CA ALA A 11 -10.79 -13.69 3.31
C ALA A 11 -10.01 -12.80 4.27
N VAL A 12 -9.24 -11.86 3.73
CA VAL A 12 -8.46 -10.87 4.48
C VAL A 12 -8.94 -9.49 4.07
N ASN A 13 -9.30 -8.65 5.04
CA ASN A 13 -9.69 -7.27 4.83
C ASN A 13 -8.46 -6.36 4.99
N ILE A 14 -8.15 -5.59 3.96
CA ILE A 14 -7.10 -4.58 3.92
C ILE A 14 -7.80 -3.22 3.71
N ASP A 15 -8.15 -2.58 4.81
CA ASP A 15 -8.80 -1.25 4.84
C ASP A 15 -9.99 -1.11 3.84
N GLY A 16 -10.88 -2.11 3.83
CA GLY A 16 -12.06 -2.18 2.96
C GLY A 16 -11.86 -3.02 1.70
N VAL A 17 -10.63 -3.29 1.26
CA VAL A 17 -10.32 -4.16 0.13
C VAL A 17 -10.22 -5.61 0.61
N VAL A 18 -11.05 -6.51 0.08
CA VAL A 18 -11.08 -7.92 0.49
C VAL A 18 -10.29 -8.79 -0.48
N ILE A 19 -9.27 -9.49 0.00
CA ILE A 19 -8.52 -10.51 -0.75
C ILE A 19 -8.89 -11.90 -0.27
N GLY A 20 -9.15 -12.82 -1.20
CA GLY A 20 -9.47 -14.22 -0.89
C GLY A 20 -10.95 -14.49 -0.69
N GLY A 21 -11.30 -15.68 -0.21
CA GLY A 21 -12.69 -16.12 -0.14
C GLY A 21 -13.35 -16.13 -1.53
N THR A 22 -14.46 -15.41 -1.66
CA THR A 22 -15.21 -15.23 -2.92
C THR A 22 -14.94 -13.89 -3.59
N ALA A 23 -14.05 -13.05 -3.05
CA ALA A 23 -13.74 -11.74 -3.60
C ALA A 23 -13.01 -11.85 -4.95
N PRO A 24 -13.15 -10.85 -5.86
CA PRO A 24 -12.43 -10.82 -7.13
C PRO A 24 -10.90 -10.82 -6.95
N VAL A 25 -10.15 -11.02 -8.03
CA VAL A 25 -8.69 -10.79 -7.98
C VAL A 25 -8.48 -9.29 -7.86
N VAL A 26 -7.70 -8.87 -6.87
CA VAL A 26 -7.36 -7.47 -6.63
C VAL A 26 -6.10 -7.09 -7.43
N VAL A 27 -6.14 -5.96 -8.13
CA VAL A 27 -4.99 -5.38 -8.81
C VAL A 27 -4.22 -4.48 -7.85
N GLN A 28 -2.91 -4.70 -7.75
CA GLN A 28 -2.02 -3.91 -6.90
C GLN A 28 -0.79 -3.47 -7.68
N SER A 29 -0.15 -2.41 -7.21
CA SER A 29 1.09 -1.86 -7.79
C SER A 29 2.04 -1.39 -6.69
N MET A 30 3.19 -0.84 -7.08
CA MET A 30 4.20 -0.34 -6.16
C MET A 30 4.79 0.96 -6.71
N THR A 31 5.04 1.92 -5.83
CA THR A 31 5.74 3.15 -6.19
C THR A 31 7.20 2.86 -6.53
N ASN A 32 7.82 3.78 -7.28
CA ASN A 32 9.27 3.79 -7.52
C ASN A 32 9.92 5.13 -7.15
N THR A 33 9.16 6.06 -6.57
CA THR A 33 9.68 7.27 -5.91
C THR A 33 10.44 6.91 -4.64
N ASP A 34 11.31 7.82 -4.18
CA ASP A 34 11.82 7.75 -2.81
C ASP A 34 10.67 8.04 -1.85
N THR A 35 10.30 7.11 -0.97
CA THR A 35 9.22 7.30 0.00
C THR A 35 9.45 8.53 0.91
N ALA A 36 10.71 8.94 1.12
CA ALA A 36 11.01 10.16 1.85
C ALA A 36 10.59 11.44 1.10
N ASP A 37 10.42 11.39 -0.22
CA ASP A 37 9.75 12.43 -1.01
C ASP A 37 8.23 12.22 -0.93
N VAL A 38 7.62 12.84 0.09
CA VAL A 38 6.19 12.78 0.35
C VAL A 38 5.38 13.22 -0.87
N ASN A 39 5.72 14.37 -1.47
CA ASN A 39 4.94 14.95 -2.57
C ASN A 39 5.02 14.07 -3.83
N GLY A 40 6.22 13.61 -4.18
CA GLY A 40 6.41 12.69 -5.30
C GLY A 40 5.65 11.38 -5.10
N THR A 41 5.74 10.82 -3.89
CA THR A 41 5.10 9.55 -3.55
C THR A 41 3.57 9.66 -3.53
N VAL A 42 3.01 10.71 -2.92
CA VAL A 42 1.56 10.99 -2.96
C VAL A 42 1.09 11.15 -4.40
N THR A 43 1.82 11.92 -5.22
CA THR A 43 1.46 12.13 -6.63
C THR A 43 1.42 10.81 -7.40
N GLN A 44 2.42 9.97 -7.22
CA GLN A 44 2.47 8.67 -7.90
C GLN A 44 1.39 7.71 -7.40
N ILE A 45 1.11 7.68 -6.09
CA ILE A 45 0.02 6.84 -5.55
C ILE A 45 -1.32 7.23 -6.17
N ARG A 46 -1.61 8.53 -6.30
CA ARG A 46 -2.84 9.00 -6.96
C ARG A 46 -2.91 8.52 -8.41
N GLN A 47 -1.82 8.67 -9.16
CA GLN A 47 -1.75 8.19 -10.55
C GLN A 47 -1.99 6.67 -10.66
N LEU A 48 -1.43 5.88 -9.74
CA LEU A 48 -1.62 4.42 -9.70
C LEU A 48 -3.07 4.06 -9.35
N ALA A 49 -3.67 4.77 -8.39
CA ALA A 49 -5.08 4.59 -8.02
C ALA A 49 -6.02 4.94 -9.19
N ASP A 50 -5.80 6.08 -9.86
CA ASP A 50 -6.56 6.52 -11.04
C ASP A 50 -6.42 5.54 -12.22
N ALA A 51 -5.26 4.88 -12.33
CA ALA A 51 -5.02 3.82 -13.31
C ALA A 51 -5.69 2.47 -12.95
N GLY A 52 -6.33 2.36 -11.78
CA GLY A 52 -7.06 1.18 -11.32
C GLY A 52 -6.34 0.30 -10.31
N SER A 53 -5.25 0.78 -9.69
CA SER A 53 -4.59 0.06 -8.60
C SER A 53 -5.45 0.14 -7.34
N GLU A 54 -5.96 -1.01 -6.88
CA GLU A 54 -6.81 -1.10 -5.68
C GLU A 54 -6.00 -1.07 -4.38
N LEU A 55 -4.71 -1.39 -4.45
CA LEU A 55 -3.73 -1.31 -3.34
C LEU A 55 -2.41 -0.75 -3.89
N VAL A 56 -1.69 0.04 -3.11
CA VAL A 56 -0.36 0.55 -3.53
C VAL A 56 0.68 0.27 -2.46
N ARG A 57 1.79 -0.35 -2.86
CA ARG A 57 2.94 -0.62 -2.01
C ARG A 57 3.98 0.49 -2.10
N VAL A 58 4.62 0.83 -0.98
CA VAL A 58 5.75 1.77 -0.89
C VAL A 58 6.92 1.12 -0.16
N THR A 59 8.15 1.47 -0.53
CA THR A 59 9.34 0.98 0.21
C THR A 59 9.45 1.67 1.56
N VAL A 60 9.76 0.92 2.62
CA VAL A 60 10.04 1.47 3.97
C VAL A 60 11.37 0.89 4.45
N ASN A 61 12.46 1.48 3.93
CA ASN A 61 13.81 0.95 4.03
C ASN A 61 14.72 1.71 5.02
N ASN A 62 14.32 2.89 5.46
CA ASN A 62 15.09 3.73 6.38
C ASN A 62 14.18 4.62 7.24
N ASP A 63 14.79 5.30 8.20
CA ASP A 63 14.13 6.22 9.13
C ASP A 63 13.33 7.36 8.46
N ASN A 64 13.84 7.92 7.36
CA ASN A 64 13.15 9.02 6.66
C ASN A 64 11.91 8.51 5.92
N ALA A 65 12.02 7.36 5.25
CA ALA A 65 10.89 6.69 4.61
C ALA A 65 9.80 6.35 5.64
N ALA A 66 10.19 5.77 6.79
CA ALA A 66 9.23 5.44 7.86
C ALA A 66 8.51 6.68 8.40
N ARG A 67 9.24 7.78 8.63
CA ARG A 67 8.66 9.06 9.07
C ARG A 67 7.70 9.69 8.05
N ALA A 68 7.87 9.41 6.76
CA ALA A 68 7.06 9.99 5.70
C ALA A 68 5.69 9.29 5.53
N VAL A 69 5.58 8.00 5.87
CA VAL A 69 4.34 7.21 5.65
C VAL A 69 3.09 7.84 6.28
N PRO A 70 3.09 8.31 7.55
CA PRO A 70 1.90 8.90 8.15
C PRO A 70 1.42 10.14 7.39
N GLU A 71 2.34 11.00 6.95
CA GLU A 71 2.02 12.19 6.18
C GLU A 71 1.47 11.84 4.79
N ILE A 72 2.09 10.87 4.10
CA ILE A 72 1.60 10.36 2.82
C ILE A 72 0.15 9.86 2.95
N VAL A 73 -0.13 9.05 3.98
CA VAL A 73 -1.48 8.51 4.23
C VAL A 73 -2.47 9.65 4.54
N SER A 74 -2.09 10.62 5.38
CA SER A 74 -2.95 11.77 5.70
C SER A 74 -3.31 12.56 4.44
N GLN A 75 -2.32 12.93 3.62
CA GLN A 75 -2.53 13.70 2.40
C GLN A 75 -3.39 12.94 1.38
N LEU A 76 -3.26 11.61 1.27
CA LEU A 76 -4.11 10.80 0.40
C LEU A 76 -5.57 10.80 0.88
N ARG A 77 -5.79 10.57 2.17
CA ARG A 77 -7.13 10.54 2.77
C ARG A 77 -7.82 11.90 2.69
N GLU A 78 -7.12 12.98 3.02
CA GLU A 78 -7.61 14.36 2.88
C GLU A 78 -7.98 14.70 1.43
N SER A 79 -7.28 14.11 0.46
CA SER A 79 -7.53 14.32 -0.98
C SER A 79 -8.55 13.35 -1.55
N GLY A 80 -9.23 12.54 -0.72
CA GLY A 80 -10.28 11.63 -1.15
C GLY A 80 -9.80 10.35 -1.82
N TYR A 81 -8.53 9.94 -1.61
CA TYR A 81 -7.99 8.67 -2.09
C TYR A 81 -8.00 7.63 -0.95
N PRO A 82 -8.97 6.70 -0.92
CA PRO A 82 -9.08 5.67 0.11
C PRO A 82 -8.13 4.48 -0.13
N THR A 83 -7.34 4.49 -1.20
CA THR A 83 -6.42 3.40 -1.58
C THR A 83 -5.56 2.98 -0.37
N PRO A 84 -5.58 1.70 0.03
CA PRO A 84 -4.76 1.22 1.13
C PRO A 84 -3.27 1.18 0.75
N ILE A 85 -2.42 1.52 1.71
CA ILE A 85 -0.96 1.57 1.56
C ILE A 85 -0.32 0.36 2.23
N VAL A 86 0.59 -0.30 1.52
CA VAL A 86 1.36 -1.46 2.03
C VAL A 86 2.82 -1.07 2.18
N GLY A 87 3.40 -1.28 3.37
CA GLY A 87 4.84 -1.06 3.59
C GLY A 87 5.68 -2.27 3.18
N ASP A 88 6.67 -2.06 2.32
CA ASP A 88 7.67 -3.07 1.93
C ASP A 88 8.94 -2.93 2.77
N PHE A 89 9.22 -3.91 3.62
CA PHE A 89 10.34 -3.88 4.57
C PHE A 89 11.36 -4.97 4.27
N HIS A 90 12.66 -4.61 4.33
CA HIS A 90 13.77 -5.53 4.10
C HIS A 90 14.82 -5.34 5.19
N TYR A 91 15.24 -6.42 5.85
CA TYR A 91 16.26 -6.47 6.91
C TYR A 91 15.92 -5.76 8.23
N ASN A 92 15.44 -4.51 8.20
CA ASN A 92 15.31 -3.62 9.36
C ASN A 92 13.86 -3.30 9.77
N GLY A 93 12.85 -3.94 9.17
CA GLY A 93 11.45 -3.63 9.45
C GLY A 93 11.06 -3.71 10.93
N HIS A 94 11.58 -4.71 11.66
CA HIS A 94 11.36 -4.84 13.10
C HIS A 94 11.90 -3.65 13.92
N LEU A 95 12.96 -2.99 13.45
CA LEU A 95 13.50 -1.78 14.09
C LEU A 95 12.66 -0.56 13.74
N LEU A 96 12.29 -0.41 12.47
CA LEU A 96 11.50 0.72 11.98
C LEU A 96 10.10 0.74 12.60
N LEU A 97 9.38 -0.39 12.59
CA LEU A 97 8.06 -0.52 13.21
C LEU A 97 8.08 -0.23 14.71
N LYS A 98 9.17 -0.59 15.41
CA LYS A 98 9.32 -0.29 16.83
C LYS A 98 9.63 1.19 17.09
N LYS A 99 10.45 1.80 16.23
CA LYS A 99 10.92 3.19 16.39
C LYS A 99 9.87 4.22 15.93
N PHE A 100 9.08 3.87 14.92
CA PHE A 100 8.04 4.71 14.32
C PHE A 100 6.71 3.95 14.36
N PRO A 101 6.02 3.92 15.51
CA PRO A 101 4.78 3.16 15.68
C PRO A 101 3.58 3.75 14.90
N GLU A 102 3.70 4.99 14.43
CA GLU A 102 2.70 5.66 13.60
C GLU A 102 2.82 5.30 12.11
N THR A 103 3.93 4.66 11.70
CA THR A 103 4.20 4.23 10.32
C THR A 103 3.27 3.12 9.85
#